data_AF-A0A554KG60-F1
#
_entry.id   AF-A0A554KG60-F1
#
_cell.length_a   1.000
_cell.length_b   1.000
_cell.length_c   1.000
_cell.angle_alpha   90.00
_cell.angle_beta   90.00
_cell.angle_gamma   90.00
#
_symmetry.space_group_name_H-M   'P 1'
#
loop_
_entity.id
_entity.type
_entity.pdbx_description
1 polymer ?
#
loop_
_entity_poly.entity_id
_entity_poly.type
_entity_poly.pdbx_seq_one_letter_code
_entity_poly.pdbx_strand_id
1 'polypeptide(L)'
;MDAPQSTAETPDHDIERNKDVAALSYAWVLSVIMLVLRWKSPFVRFHARQGIVLFVISLLLWPIPVIGQIAEVPVLFLAIFGFVMAAQGKRVDVPLIGPLCRGEWSMVRQSWRAFVEQVAALFSKESTPSAPPPSAPTIPTVPSVPTVPSAPPSPPSPPSSPQL
;
A
#
# COMPACT_ATOMS: atom_id res chain seq x y z
N MET A 1 12.33 33.34 -33.62
CA MET A 1 11.92 33.75 -32.27
C MET A 1 10.81 32.81 -31.87
N ASP A 2 11.18 31.62 -31.42
CA ASP A 2 10.23 30.57 -31.09
C ASP A 2 9.65 30.88 -29.71
N ALA A 3 8.32 30.99 -29.66
CA ALA A 3 7.59 31.34 -28.45
C ALA A 3 7.86 30.34 -27.31
N PRO A 4 7.90 30.77 -26.03
CA PRO A 4 7.97 29.84 -24.92
C PRO A 4 6.68 29.02 -24.90
N GLN A 5 6.76 27.76 -25.30
CA GLN A 5 5.63 26.85 -25.22
C GLN A 5 5.19 26.74 -23.76
N SER A 6 3.93 27.13 -23.52
CA SER A 6 3.22 26.97 -22.26
C SER A 6 3.16 25.48 -21.90
N THR A 7 4.10 25.03 -21.07
CA THR A 7 4.17 23.69 -20.49
C THR A 7 2.99 23.48 -19.53
N ALA A 8 1.83 23.11 -20.06
CA ALA A 8 0.84 22.40 -19.27
C ALA A 8 1.45 21.03 -18.91
N GLU A 9 1.95 20.87 -17.68
CA GLU A 9 2.37 19.55 -17.17
C GLU A 9 1.23 18.56 -17.42
N THR A 10 1.54 17.44 -18.05
CA THR A 10 0.55 16.37 -18.26
C THR A 10 0.12 15.83 -16.88
N PRO A 11 -1.12 15.33 -16.75
CA PRO A 11 -1.61 14.80 -15.48
C PRO A 11 -0.70 13.73 -14.87
N ASP A 12 -0.10 12.88 -15.69
CA ASP A 12 0.80 11.81 -15.25
C ASP A 12 2.10 12.38 -14.64
N HIS A 13 2.66 13.43 -15.25
CA HIS A 13 3.87 14.09 -14.73
C HIS A 13 3.59 14.81 -13.40
N ASP A 14 2.42 15.44 -13.25
CA ASP A 14 1.99 16.03 -11.97
C ASP A 14 1.91 14.96 -10.86
N ILE A 15 1.36 13.79 -11.17
CA ILE A 15 1.22 12.67 -10.23
C ILE A 15 2.59 12.15 -9.81
N GLU A 16 3.45 11.76 -10.76
CA GLU A 16 4.75 11.14 -10.46
C GLU A 16 5.62 12.04 -9.59
N ARG A 17 5.63 13.34 -9.88
CA ARG A 17 6.44 14.33 -9.17
C ARG A 17 5.91 14.67 -7.79
N ASN A 18 4.60 14.57 -7.56
CA ASN A 18 3.98 15.10 -6.35
C ASN A 18 3.29 14.05 -5.46
N LYS A 19 3.32 12.76 -5.81
CA LYS A 19 2.64 11.71 -5.05
C LYS A 19 3.02 11.61 -3.57
N ASP A 20 4.30 11.79 -3.26
CA ASP A 20 4.79 11.74 -1.88
C ASP A 20 4.27 12.93 -1.07
N VAL A 21 4.25 14.12 -1.69
CA VAL A 21 3.70 15.34 -1.10
C VAL A 21 2.19 15.22 -0.88
N ALA A 22 1.47 14.65 -1.86
CA ALA A 22 0.05 14.36 -1.74
C ALA A 22 -0.23 13.35 -0.59
N ALA A 23 0.60 12.32 -0.42
CA ALA A 23 0.47 11.36 0.67
C ALA A 23 0.66 12.01 2.05
N LEU A 24 1.69 12.83 2.21
CA LEU A 24 1.93 13.61 3.45
C LEU A 24 0.76 14.52 3.82
N SER A 25 -0.10 14.87 2.86
CA SER A 25 -1.28 15.70 3.09
C SER A 25 -2.36 15.02 3.95
N TYR A 26 -2.23 13.73 4.27
CA TYR A 26 -3.13 13.02 5.21
C TYR A 26 -2.66 13.07 6.67
N ALA A 27 -1.53 13.72 6.98
CA ALA A 27 -1.02 13.87 8.33
C ALA A 27 -1.52 15.18 9.00
N TRP A 28 -2.79 15.22 9.43
CA TRP A 28 -3.41 16.34 10.17
C TRP A 28 -3.02 17.72 9.62
N VAL A 29 -2.22 18.51 10.36
CA VAL A 29 -1.85 19.88 9.99
C VAL A 29 -1.05 19.97 8.70
N LEU A 30 -0.33 18.91 8.30
CA LEU A 30 0.38 18.88 7.02
C LEU A 30 -0.59 18.98 5.84
N SER A 31 -1.86 18.59 5.99
CA SER A 31 -2.88 18.77 4.95
C SER A 31 -3.00 20.22 4.48
N VAL A 32 -3.02 21.17 5.43
CA VAL A 32 -3.08 22.61 5.15
C VAL A 32 -1.75 23.09 4.56
N ILE A 33 -0.64 22.67 5.16
CA ILE A 33 0.70 23.07 4.73
C ILE A 33 0.97 22.63 3.28
N MET A 34 0.67 21.37 2.93
CA MET A 34 0.86 20.83 1.59
C MET A 34 -0.06 21.50 0.57
N LEU A 35 -1.30 21.83 0.94
CA LEU A 35 -2.21 22.58 0.08
C LEU A 35 -1.62 23.94 -0.31
N VAL A 36 -1.03 24.67 0.64
CA VAL A 36 -0.40 25.97 0.36
C VAL A 36 0.90 25.80 -0.42
N LEU A 37 1.75 24.84 -0.04
CA LEU A 37 3.06 24.62 -0.65
C LEU A 37 3.00 24.13 -2.11
N ARG A 38 1.96 23.37 -2.45
CA ARG A 38 1.77 22.74 -3.77
C ARG A 38 0.39 23.02 -4.36
N TRP A 39 -0.18 24.20 -4.10
CA TRP A 39 -1.48 24.66 -4.64
C TRP A 39 -1.64 24.48 -6.16
N LYS A 40 -0.53 24.62 -6.92
CA LYS A 40 -0.53 24.50 -8.38
C LYS A 40 -0.73 23.06 -8.89
N SER A 41 -0.44 22.04 -8.07
CA SER A 41 -0.62 20.63 -8.43
C SER A 41 -2.07 20.22 -8.24
N PRO A 42 -2.80 19.85 -9.31
CA PRO A 42 -4.15 19.32 -9.16
C PRO A 42 -4.19 18.04 -8.31
N PHE A 43 -3.16 17.18 -8.38
CA PHE A 43 -3.07 15.95 -7.58
C PHE A 43 -2.93 16.23 -6.09
N VAL A 44 -1.98 17.10 -5.70
CA VAL A 44 -1.79 17.46 -4.28
C VAL A 44 -3.03 18.18 -3.75
N ARG A 45 -3.60 19.11 -4.53
CA ARG A 45 -4.80 19.85 -4.12
C ARG A 45 -5.98 18.92 -3.84
N PHE A 46 -6.13 17.83 -4.59
CA PHE A 46 -7.17 16.83 -4.36
C PHE A 46 -7.00 16.12 -3.01
N HIS A 47 -5.85 15.50 -2.78
CA HIS A 47 -5.56 14.76 -1.55
C HIS A 47 -5.49 15.68 -0.32
N ALA A 48 -4.92 16.87 -0.46
CA ALA A 48 -4.83 17.83 0.63
C ALA A 48 -6.19 18.35 1.08
N ARG A 49 -7.15 18.57 0.18
CA ARG A 49 -8.51 18.97 0.57
C ARG A 49 -9.21 17.87 1.36
N GLN A 50 -9.05 16.60 0.98
CA GLN A 50 -9.58 15.48 1.76
C GLN A 50 -8.91 15.37 3.13
N GLY A 51 -7.58 15.49 3.19
CA GLY A 51 -6.82 15.52 4.43
C GLY A 51 -7.24 16.65 5.37
N ILE A 52 -7.53 17.84 4.84
CA ILE A 52 -8.06 18.97 5.62
C ILE A 52 -9.42 18.63 6.22
N VAL A 53 -10.30 18.00 5.44
CA VAL A 53 -11.63 17.63 5.94
C VAL A 53 -11.52 16.58 7.06
N LEU A 54 -10.67 15.56 6.89
CA LEU A 54 -10.39 14.58 7.95
C LEU A 54 -9.78 15.24 9.18
N PHE A 55 -8.86 16.20 8.99
CA PHE A 55 -8.25 16.96 10.08
C PHE A 55 -9.28 17.79 10.85
N VAL A 56 -10.18 18.48 10.15
CA VAL A 56 -11.26 19.26 10.79
C VAL A 56 -12.21 18.34 11.56
N ILE A 57 -12.56 17.17 11.02
CA ILE A 57 -13.36 16.18 11.76
C ILE A 57 -12.63 15.75 13.03
N SER A 58 -11.35 15.39 12.95
CA SER A 58 -10.53 14.99 14.10
C SER A 58 -10.48 16.08 15.19
N LEU A 59 -10.29 17.35 14.80
CA LEU A 59 -10.34 18.51 15.71
C LEU A 59 -11.69 18.64 16.45
N LEU A 60 -12.80 18.35 15.79
CA LEU A 60 -14.15 18.39 16.39
C LEU A 60 -14.41 17.22 17.34
N LEU A 61 -13.73 16.07 17.14
CA LEU A 61 -13.88 14.88 17.98
C LEU A 61 -13.05 14.95 19.27
N TRP A 62 -11.87 15.59 19.25
CA TRP A 62 -10.97 15.68 20.41
C TRP A 62 -11.59 16.17 21.73
N PRO A 63 -12.47 17.19 21.78
CA PRO A 63 -13.04 17.63 23.06
C PRO A 63 -14.10 16.67 23.63
N ILE A 64 -14.55 15.67 22.87
CA ILE A 64 -15.61 14.74 23.29
C ILE A 64 -14.98 13.47 23.88
N PRO A 65 -14.97 13.28 25.21
CA PRO A 65 -14.35 12.11 25.82
C PRO A 65 -15.11 10.83 25.44
N VAL A 66 -14.37 9.71 25.34
CA VAL A 66 -14.86 8.36 25.00
C VAL A 66 -15.46 8.26 23.58
N ILE A 67 -16.56 8.97 23.28
CA ILE A 67 -17.24 8.92 21.98
C ILE A 67 -16.33 9.49 20.87
N GLY A 68 -15.69 10.63 21.12
CA GLY A 68 -14.77 11.24 20.16
C GLY A 68 -13.58 10.32 19.84
N GLN A 69 -13.06 9.63 20.85
CA GLN A 69 -11.95 8.67 20.69
C GLN A 69 -12.36 7.44 19.86
N ILE A 70 -13.57 6.91 20.09
CA ILE A 70 -14.10 5.80 19.29
C ILE A 70 -14.35 6.26 17.84
N ALA A 71 -14.89 7.46 17.66
CA ALA A 71 -15.14 8.05 16.34
C ALA A 71 -13.85 8.42 15.59
N GLU A 72 -12.73 8.63 16.28
CA GLU A 72 -11.43 8.92 15.67
C GLU A 72 -10.83 7.70 14.95
N VAL A 73 -11.14 6.48 15.42
CA VAL A 73 -10.65 5.24 14.82
C VAL A 73 -10.96 5.17 13.30
N PRO A 74 -12.22 5.30 12.83
CA PRO A 74 -12.49 5.31 11.40
C PRO A 74 -11.86 6.50 10.66
N VAL A 75 -11.70 7.66 11.29
CA VAL A 75 -11.01 8.83 10.69
C VAL A 75 -9.55 8.48 10.40
N LEU A 76 -8.86 7.84 11.36
CA LEU A 76 -7.49 7.37 11.19
C LEU A 76 -7.37 6.35 10.06
N PHE A 77 -8.30 5.40 9.97
CA PHE A 77 -8.33 4.44 8.86
C PHE A 77 -8.48 5.12 7.49
N LEU A 78 -9.37 6.12 7.37
CA LEU A 78 -9.54 6.88 6.13
C LEU A 78 -8.29 7.69 5.78
N ALA A 79 -7.60 8.27 6.78
CA ALA A 79 -6.36 8.99 6.56
C ALA A 79 -5.23 8.06 6.06
N ILE A 80 -5.07 6.89 6.66
CA ILE A 80 -4.09 5.88 6.23
C ILE A 80 -4.41 5.40 4.80
N PHE A 81 -5.68 5.12 4.50
CA PHE A 81 -6.06 4.72 3.16
C PHE A 81 -5.75 5.79 2.13
N GLY A 82 -6.14 7.05 2.40
CA GLY A 82 -5.85 8.18 1.53
C GLY A 82 -4.35 8.37 1.31
N PHE A 83 -3.55 8.21 2.36
CA PHE A 83 -2.09 8.23 2.29
C PHE A 83 -1.56 7.17 1.30
N VAL A 84 -2.01 5.92 1.42
CA VAL A 84 -1.56 4.83 0.53
C VAL A 84 -2.00 5.09 -0.91
N MET A 85 -3.23 5.58 -1.13
CA MET A 85 -3.72 5.88 -2.48
C MET A 85 -2.92 6.99 -3.15
N ALA A 86 -2.65 8.06 -2.40
CA ALA A 86 -1.82 9.16 -2.87
C ALA A 86 -0.39 8.69 -3.19
N ALA A 87 0.23 7.89 -2.32
CA ALA A 87 1.58 7.34 -2.54
C ALA A 87 1.64 6.42 -3.78
N GLN A 88 0.53 5.78 -4.14
CA GLN A 88 0.39 4.98 -5.36
C GLN A 88 -0.02 5.81 -6.59
N GLY A 89 -0.13 7.13 -6.49
CA GLY A 89 -0.52 8.02 -7.58
C GLY A 89 -2.00 7.96 -7.96
N LYS A 90 -2.87 7.44 -7.07
CA LYS A 90 -4.29 7.19 -7.35
C LYS A 90 -5.16 8.27 -6.75
N ARG A 91 -5.97 8.91 -7.59
CA ARG A 91 -7.02 9.85 -7.17
C ARG A 91 -8.26 9.06 -6.74
N VAL A 92 -8.30 8.71 -5.47
CA VAL A 92 -9.46 8.03 -4.87
C VAL A 92 -10.12 8.94 -3.85
N ASP A 93 -11.45 9.00 -3.89
CA ASP A 93 -12.23 9.71 -2.89
C ASP A 93 -12.37 8.89 -1.60
N VAL A 94 -11.94 9.47 -0.48
CA VAL A 94 -12.27 8.91 0.84
C VAL A 94 -13.76 9.13 1.10
N PRO A 95 -14.52 8.09 1.46
CA PRO A 95 -15.94 8.24 1.75
C PRO A 95 -16.14 9.16 2.96
N LEU A 96 -17.05 10.12 2.84
CA LEU A 96 -17.31 11.09 3.90
C LEU A 96 -18.81 11.23 4.22
N ILE A 97 -19.07 11.54 5.48
CA ILE A 97 -20.25 11.30 6.36
C ILE A 97 -21.56 11.99 5.91
N GLY A 98 -21.64 12.57 4.71
CA GLY A 98 -22.87 13.19 4.19
C GLY A 98 -24.14 12.32 4.31
N PRO A 99 -24.09 11.00 4.02
CA PRO A 99 -25.27 10.14 4.13
C PRO A 99 -25.59 9.64 5.56
N LEU A 100 -24.61 9.67 6.48
CA LEU A 100 -24.79 9.27 7.89
C LEU A 100 -25.72 10.24 8.62
N CYS A 101 -25.59 11.55 8.39
CA CYS A 101 -26.42 12.56 9.04
C CYS A 101 -27.89 12.56 8.56
N ARG A 102 -28.18 11.98 7.39
CA ARG A 102 -29.55 11.90 6.84
C ARG A 102 -30.28 10.59 7.19
N GLY A 103 -29.62 9.69 7.94
CA GLY A 103 -30.17 8.36 8.23
C GLY A 103 -30.15 7.40 7.04
N GLU A 104 -29.49 7.76 5.94
CA GLU A 104 -29.41 6.99 4.69
C GLU A 104 -28.34 5.88 4.81
N TRP A 105 -28.57 4.93 5.71
CA TRP A 105 -27.65 3.84 6.05
C TRP A 105 -27.25 2.96 4.86
N SER A 106 -28.06 2.88 3.80
CA SER A 106 -27.73 2.15 2.57
C SER A 106 -26.59 2.81 1.79
N MET A 107 -26.58 4.14 1.71
CA MET A 107 -25.58 4.89 0.96
C MET A 107 -24.23 4.87 1.71
N VAL A 108 -24.24 4.94 3.04
CA VAL A 108 -23.06 4.72 3.89
C VAL A 108 -22.46 3.33 3.65
N ARG A 109 -23.31 2.30 3.67
CA ARG A 109 -22.89 0.91 3.46
C ARG A 109 -22.37 0.68 2.05
N GLN A 110 -22.93 1.35 1.05
CA GLN A 110 -22.48 1.26 -0.34
C GLN A 110 -21.14 1.98 -0.53
N SER A 111 -20.95 3.16 0.06
CA SER A 111 -19.65 3.85 0.11
C SER A 111 -18.59 2.99 0.80
N TRP A 112 -18.95 2.29 1.88
CA TRP A 112 -18.06 1.35 2.56
C TRP A 112 -17.72 0.12 1.71
N ARG A 113 -18.70 -0.46 1.01
CA ARG A 113 -18.47 -1.60 0.10
C ARG A 113 -17.59 -1.23 -1.07
N ALA A 114 -17.90 -0.13 -1.76
CA ALA A 114 -17.09 0.38 -2.86
C ALA A 114 -15.66 0.72 -2.39
N PHE A 115 -15.50 1.20 -1.16
CA PHE A 115 -14.19 1.41 -0.54
C PHE A 115 -13.44 0.09 -0.32
N VAL A 116 -14.07 -0.93 0.28
CA VAL A 116 -13.47 -2.25 0.49
C VAL A 116 -13.10 -2.92 -0.84
N GLU A 117 -13.93 -2.80 -1.85
CA GLU A 117 -13.66 -3.32 -3.19
C GLU A 117 -12.45 -2.62 -3.83
N GLN A 118 -12.32 -1.31 -3.67
CA GLN A 118 -11.14 -0.57 -4.11
C GLN A 118 -9.89 -1.05 -3.37
N VAL A 119 -9.93 -1.20 -2.05
CA VAL A 119 -8.83 -1.79 -1.27
C VAL A 119 -8.46 -3.18 -1.80
N ALA A 120 -9.45 -4.07 -1.92
CA ALA A 120 -9.24 -5.45 -2.37
C ALA A 120 -8.64 -5.50 -3.78
N ALA A 121 -9.14 -4.70 -4.72
CA ALA A 121 -8.64 -4.64 -6.09
C ALA A 121 -7.17 -4.22 -6.18
N LEU A 122 -6.71 -3.39 -5.25
CA LEU A 122 -5.31 -2.97 -5.19
C LEU A 122 -4.40 -4.11 -4.77
N PHE A 123 -4.83 -4.90 -3.78
CA PHE A 123 -4.09 -6.09 -3.34
C PHE A 123 -4.20 -7.25 -4.35
N SER A 124 -5.30 -7.35 -5.10
CA SER A 124 -5.47 -8.37 -6.15
C SER A 124 -4.58 -8.13 -7.38
N LYS A 125 -4.21 -6.88 -7.67
CA LYS A 125 -3.40 -6.54 -8.85
C LYS A 125 -1.95 -7.06 -8.76
N GLU A 126 -1.45 -7.33 -7.55
CA GLU A 126 -0.13 -7.92 -7.32
C GLU A 126 -0.11 -9.46 -7.32
N SER A 127 -1.27 -10.10 -7.16
CA SER A 127 -1.37 -11.56 -7.03
C SER A 127 -1.53 -12.31 -8.36
N THR A 128 -1.21 -11.70 -9.51
CA THR A 128 -1.16 -12.48 -10.76
C THR A 128 0.03 -13.45 -10.61
N PRO A 129 -0.19 -14.77 -10.51
CA PRO A 129 0.91 -15.71 -10.47
C PRO A 129 1.66 -15.53 -11.78
N SER A 130 2.98 -15.35 -11.69
CA SER A 130 3.88 -15.64 -12.80
C SER A 130 3.39 -16.93 -13.45
N ALA A 131 3.28 -16.93 -14.78
CA ALA A 131 2.78 -18.02 -15.62
C ALA A 131 3.08 -19.41 -15.02
N PRO A 132 2.18 -20.40 -15.17
CA PRO A 132 2.48 -21.76 -14.71
C PRO A 132 3.89 -22.12 -15.19
N PRO A 133 4.77 -22.66 -14.32
CA PRO A 133 6.12 -23.01 -14.72
C PRO A 133 6.02 -23.82 -16.02
N PRO A 134 6.83 -23.52 -17.06
CA PRO A 134 6.79 -24.28 -18.29
C PRO A 134 6.82 -25.76 -17.91
N SER A 135 5.82 -26.52 -18.38
CA SER A 135 5.62 -27.94 -18.06
C SER A 135 6.99 -28.58 -17.91
N ALA A 136 7.30 -29.03 -16.69
CA ALA A 136 8.63 -29.52 -16.35
C ALA A 136 9.15 -30.38 -17.52
N PRO A 137 10.36 -30.13 -18.05
CA PRO A 137 10.87 -30.95 -19.14
C PRO A 137 10.77 -32.40 -18.70
N THR A 138 10.10 -33.23 -19.50
CA THR A 138 9.96 -34.66 -19.26
C THR A 138 11.37 -35.20 -19.03
N ILE A 139 11.75 -35.42 -17.77
CA ILE A 139 13.04 -35.99 -17.42
C ILE A 139 12.99 -37.39 -18.05
N PRO A 140 13.87 -37.72 -19.01
CA PRO A 140 13.97 -39.08 -19.51
C PRO A 140 14.25 -39.96 -18.29
N THR A 141 13.39 -40.96 -18.05
CA THR A 141 13.57 -41.93 -16.97
C THR A 141 15.01 -42.44 -16.99
N VAL A 142 15.82 -41.99 -16.05
CA VAL A 142 17.19 -42.48 -15.88
C VAL A 142 17.06 -43.95 -15.46
N PRO A 143 17.66 -44.91 -16.19
CA PRO A 143 17.64 -46.30 -15.77
C PRO A 143 18.30 -46.43 -14.40
N SER A 144 17.66 -47.17 -13.49
CA SER A 144 18.15 -47.44 -12.15
C SER A 144 19.59 -47.94 -12.17
N VAL A 145 20.52 -47.16 -11.59
CA VAL A 145 21.93 -47.55 -11.43
C VAL A 145 21.99 -48.78 -10.52
N PRO A 146 22.71 -49.86 -10.91
CA PRO A 146 22.87 -51.03 -10.05
C PRO A 146 23.70 -50.68 -8.81
N THR A 147 23.20 -51.08 -7.64
CA THR A 147 23.83 -50.89 -6.33
C THR A 147 25.23 -51.50 -6.30
N VAL A 148 26.25 -50.67 -6.14
CA VAL A 148 27.63 -51.11 -5.88
C VAL A 148 27.72 -51.62 -4.43
N PRO A 149 28.27 -52.83 -4.17
CA PRO A 149 28.42 -53.34 -2.81
C PRO A 149 29.40 -52.49 -1.98
N SER A 150 28.97 -52.13 -0.77
CA SER A 150 29.76 -51.35 0.20
C SER A 150 31.08 -52.05 0.56
N ALA A 151 32.19 -51.32 0.50
CA ALA A 151 33.53 -51.80 0.86
C ALA A 151 33.63 -52.20 2.35
N PRO A 152 34.49 -53.19 2.71
CA PRO A 152 34.66 -53.63 4.10
C PRO A 152 35.36 -52.58 4.98
N PRO A 153 35.08 -52.56 6.30
CA PRO A 153 35.62 -51.57 7.23
C PRO A 153 37.13 -51.70 7.43
N SER A 154 37.80 -50.55 7.59
CA SER A 154 39.25 -50.45 7.83
C SER A 154 39.67 -51.02 9.19
N PRO A 155 40.87 -51.60 9.33
CA PRO A 155 41.36 -52.15 10.59
C PRO A 155 41.71 -51.05 11.63
N PRO A 156 41.64 -51.35 12.94
CA PRO A 156 41.90 -50.40 14.01
C PRO A 156 43.38 -49.98 14.10
N SER A 157 43.63 -48.73 14.48
CA SER A 157 44.96 -48.17 14.69
C SER A 157 45.66 -48.73 15.94
N PRO A 158 46.99 -48.92 15.94
CA PRO A 158 47.74 -49.42 17.10
C PRO A 158 47.87 -48.37 18.22
N PRO A 159 47.99 -48.80 19.49
CA PRO A 159 48.05 -47.91 20.65
C PRO A 159 49.35 -47.09 20.71
N SER A 160 49.24 -45.82 21.09
CA SER A 160 50.37 -44.90 21.27
C SER A 160 51.16 -45.25 22.54
N SER A 161 52.47 -45.46 22.41
CA SER A 161 53.39 -45.62 23.54
C SER A 161 53.55 -44.31 24.34
N PRO A 162 53.66 -44.36 25.67
CA PRO A 162 53.93 -43.19 26.50
C PRO A 162 55.38 -42.72 26.32
N GLN A 163 55.57 -41.40 26.19
CA GLN A 163 56.88 -40.76 26.31
C GLN A 163 57.22 -40.59 27.81
N LEU A 164 58.53 -40.69 28.08
CA LEU A 164 59.20 -40.75 29.39
C LEU A 164 58.82 -39.64 30.38
#